data_AF-A0A2H5N0N6-F1
#
_entry.id   AF-A0A2H5N0N6-F1
#
_cell.length_a   1.000
_cell.length_b   1.000
_cell.length_c   1.000
_cell.angle_alpha   90.00
_cell.angle_beta   90.00
_cell.angle_gamma   90.00
#
_symmetry.space_group_name_H-M   'P 1'
#
loop_
_entity.id
_entity.type
_entity.pdbx_description
1 polymer ?
#
loop_
_entity_poly.entity_id
_entity_poly.type
_entity_poly.pdbx_seq_one_letter_code
_entity_poly.pdbx_strand_id
1 'polypeptide(L)'
;MQVVYSREGKTDSTGTYKILVSEDHQDQLCDAVLISSPQNDCKTVAPGRERSRVILTSYNGISSETRYANSMGFMKAEPMSGCAEVLRLYQEEDV
;
A
#
# COMPACT_ATOMS: atom_id res chain seq x y z
N MET A 1 0.45 -19.19 -8.83
CA MET A 1 -0.85 -18.51 -8.63
C MET A 1 -1.17 -17.73 -9.89
N GLN A 2 -2.42 -17.78 -10.36
CA GLN A 2 -2.85 -17.09 -11.57
C GLN A 2 -3.64 -15.84 -11.18
N VAL A 3 -3.38 -14.71 -11.85
CA VAL A 3 -4.20 -13.51 -11.70
C VAL A 3 -5.50 -13.72 -12.46
N VAL A 4 -6.63 -13.67 -11.75
CA VAL A 4 -7.98 -13.83 -12.33
C VAL A 4 -8.73 -12.51 -12.46
N TYR A 5 -8.28 -11.48 -11.76
CA TYR A 5 -8.83 -10.13 -11.78
C TYR A 5 -7.71 -9.11 -11.54
N SER A 6 -7.75 -7.99 -12.26
CA SER A 6 -6.83 -6.87 -12.05
C SER A 6 -7.51 -5.56 -12.39
N ARG A 7 -7.28 -4.54 -11.57
CA ARG A 7 -7.73 -3.17 -11.82
C ARG A 7 -6.67 -2.19 -11.32
N GLU A 8 -6.34 -1.21 -12.15
CA GLU A 8 -5.39 -0.17 -11.77
C GLU A 8 -6.08 1.00 -11.08
N GLY A 9 -5.36 1.65 -10.18
CA GLY A 9 -5.77 2.88 -9.51
C GLY A 9 -4.62 3.89 -9.54
N LYS A 10 -4.96 5.18 -9.54
CA LYS A 10 -4.00 6.27 -9.43
C LYS A 10 -4.25 7.02 -8.13
N THR A 11 -3.17 7.36 -7.42
CA THR A 11 -3.27 8.18 -6.22
C THR A 11 -3.67 9.61 -6.58
N ASP A 12 -4.49 10.23 -5.74
CA ASP A 12 -4.81 11.65 -5.80
C ASP A 12 -3.69 12.51 -5.17
N SER A 13 -3.94 13.81 -5.01
CA SER A 13 -2.98 14.77 -4.43
C SER A 13 -2.63 14.48 -2.96
N THR A 14 -3.40 13.64 -2.26
CA THR A 14 -3.12 13.23 -0.89
C THR A 14 -2.31 11.94 -0.80
N GLY A 15 -1.99 11.31 -1.93
CA GLY A 15 -1.37 9.98 -1.97
C GLY A 15 -2.36 8.83 -1.77
N THR A 16 -3.67 9.11 -1.71
CA THR A 16 -4.72 8.11 -1.53
C THR A 16 -5.22 7.60 -2.87
N TYR A 17 -5.47 6.30 -3.00
CA TYR A 17 -6.16 5.73 -4.16
C TYR A 17 -7.49 5.10 -3.73
N LYS A 18 -8.45 5.06 -4.65
CA LYS A 18 -9.72 4.35 -4.48
C LYS A 18 -9.96 3.48 -5.70
N ILE A 19 -10.11 2.18 -5.48
CA ILE A 19 -10.42 1.20 -6.52
C ILE A 19 -11.78 0.62 -6.20
N LEU A 20 -12.74 0.84 -7.09
CA LEU A 20 -14.03 0.19 -6.99
C LEU A 20 -13.88 -1.28 -7.43
N VAL A 21 -14.45 -2.21 -6.67
CA VAL A 21 -14.49 -3.63 -7.05
C VAL A 21 -15.94 -4.06 -6.90
N SER A 22 -16.56 -4.50 -7.99
CA SER A 22 -17.98 -4.86 -8.05
C SER A 22 -18.23 -6.35 -7.78
N GLU A 23 -17.17 -7.15 -7.71
CA GLU A 23 -17.22 -8.61 -7.57
C GLU A 23 -16.85 -9.03 -6.14
N ASP A 24 -17.51 -10.07 -5.63
CA ASP A 24 -17.06 -10.77 -4.42
C ASP A 24 -15.99 -11.78 -4.81
N HIS A 25 -14.77 -11.58 -4.31
CA HIS A 25 -13.61 -12.40 -4.62
C HIS A 25 -13.44 -13.58 -3.65
N GLN A 26 -14.36 -13.82 -2.71
CA GLN A 26 -14.40 -14.99 -1.83
C GLN A 26 -13.03 -15.29 -1.19
N ASP A 27 -12.48 -16.48 -1.43
CA ASP A 27 -11.18 -16.96 -0.91
C ASP A 27 -9.97 -16.56 -1.76
N GLN A 28 -10.15 -15.73 -2.79
CA GLN A 28 -9.04 -15.28 -3.62
C GLN A 28 -8.11 -14.34 -2.84
N LEU A 29 -6.81 -14.47 -3.09
CA LEU A 29 -5.82 -13.54 -2.52
C LEU A 29 -5.78 -12.27 -3.36
N CYS A 30 -6.34 -11.20 -2.82
CA CYS A 30 -6.31 -9.87 -3.42
C CYS A 30 -5.18 -9.04 -2.79
N ASP A 31 -4.18 -8.68 -3.60
CA ASP A 31 -3.09 -7.81 -3.18
C ASP A 31 -3.17 -6.49 -3.98
N ALA A 32 -3.17 -5.35 -3.29
CA ALA A 32 -2.81 -4.08 -3.91
C ALA A 32 -1.29 -4.04 -4.06
N VAL A 33 -0.79 -3.60 -5.23
CA VAL A 33 0.64 -3.59 -5.55
C VAL A 33 1.05 -2.26 -6.16
N LEU A 34 2.29 -1.83 -5.90
CA LEU A 34 2.85 -0.65 -6.55
C LEU A 34 3.19 -0.92 -8.02
N ILE A 35 2.81 0.02 -8.90
CA ILE A 35 3.07 -0.07 -10.34
C ILE A 35 4.14 0.94 -10.75
N SER A 36 3.93 2.22 -10.43
CA SER A 36 4.86 3.29 -10.81
C SER A 36 4.77 4.48 -9.86
N SER A 37 5.82 5.32 -9.88
CA SER A 37 5.87 6.59 -9.18
C SER A 37 6.10 7.74 -10.17
N PRO A 38 5.37 8.86 -10.04
CA PRO A 38 5.60 10.05 -10.87
C PRO A 38 6.85 10.83 -10.44
N GLN A 39 7.40 10.57 -9.25
CA GLN A 39 8.58 11.27 -8.72
C GLN A 39 9.86 10.60 -9.22
N ASN A 40 10.74 11.35 -9.88
CA ASN A 40 11.94 10.80 -10.52
C ASN A 40 12.96 10.20 -9.55
N ASP A 41 13.10 10.80 -8.37
CA ASP A 41 14.02 10.39 -7.32
C ASP A 41 13.39 9.41 -6.31
N CYS A 42 12.15 8.96 -6.53
CA CYS A 42 11.41 8.08 -5.62
C CYS A 42 10.65 7.01 -6.39
N LYS A 43 11.38 6.12 -7.07
CA LYS A 43 10.82 5.07 -7.98
C LYS A 43 11.18 3.64 -7.61
N THR A 44 12.15 3.44 -6.72
CA THR A 44 12.53 2.10 -6.28
C THR A 44 11.52 1.64 -5.26
N VAL A 45 10.91 0.46 -5.42
CA VAL A 45 9.96 -0.04 -4.42
C VAL A 45 10.69 -0.27 -3.10
N ALA A 46 10.14 0.24 -1.99
CA ALA A 46 10.74 0.06 -0.69
C ALA A 46 10.56 -1.39 -0.21
N PRO A 47 11.62 -2.09 0.24
CA PRO A 47 11.52 -3.44 0.76
C PRO A 47 10.48 -3.57 1.88
N GLY A 48 9.60 -4.57 1.78
CA GLY A 48 8.51 -4.82 2.72
C GLY A 48 7.29 -3.90 2.55
N ARG A 49 7.29 -3.00 1.57
CA ARG A 49 6.19 -2.07 1.26
C ARG A 49 5.73 -2.16 -0.19
N GLU A 50 5.98 -3.29 -0.84
CA GLU A 50 5.66 -3.57 -2.25
C GLU A 50 4.16 -3.79 -2.48
N ARG A 51 3.49 -4.35 -1.47
CA ARG A 51 2.09 -4.81 -1.57
C ARG A 51 1.36 -4.73 -0.23
N SER A 52 0.04 -4.70 -0.31
CA SER A 52 -0.84 -4.90 0.84
C SER A 52 -1.96 -5.86 0.46
N ARG A 53 -2.15 -6.89 1.28
CA ARG A 53 -3.29 -7.81 1.14
C ARG A 53 -4.56 -7.16 1.64
N VAL A 54 -5.65 -7.38 0.91
CA VAL A 54 -7.01 -6.99 1.31
C VAL A 54 -7.96 -8.18 1.11
N ILE A 55 -8.98 -8.27 1.96
CA ILE A 55 -9.99 -9.33 1.89
C ILE A 55 -11.21 -8.75 1.17
N LEU A 56 -11.47 -9.19 -0.05
CA LEU A 56 -12.58 -8.72 -0.88
C LEU A 56 -13.73 -9.74 -0.90
N THR A 57 -14.26 -10.03 0.28
CA THR A 57 -15.52 -10.77 0.42
C THR A 57 -16.43 -10.11 1.45
N SER A 58 -17.73 -10.26 1.24
CA SER A 58 -18.81 -9.86 2.16
C SER A 58 -19.09 -10.95 3.21
N TYR A 59 -18.66 -12.19 2.98
CA TYR A 59 -18.89 -13.34 3.86
C TYR A 59 -17.88 -13.45 5.03
N ASN A 60 -17.52 -12.32 5.65
CA ASN A 60 -16.51 -12.28 6.72
C ASN A 60 -16.96 -11.53 7.99
N GLY A 61 -18.25 -11.21 8.11
CA GLY A 61 -18.82 -10.55 9.29
C GLY A 61 -18.44 -9.07 9.44
N ILE A 62 -17.75 -8.47 8.46
CA ILE A 62 -17.44 -7.04 8.47
C ILE A 62 -18.55 -6.28 7.73
N SER A 63 -19.17 -5.31 8.41
CA SER A 63 -20.32 -4.57 7.89
C SER A 63 -20.00 -3.57 6.77
N SER A 64 -18.74 -3.15 6.65
CA SER A 64 -18.31 -2.20 5.62
C SER A 64 -17.78 -2.91 4.38
N GLU A 65 -18.18 -2.42 3.21
CA GLU A 65 -17.63 -2.81 1.90
C GLU A 65 -16.31 -2.09 1.59
N THR A 66 -15.90 -1.12 2.40
CA THR A 66 -14.62 -0.43 2.22
C THR A 66 -13.50 -1.19 2.94
N ARG A 67 -12.48 -1.58 2.17
CA ARG A 67 -11.28 -2.24 2.69
C ARG A 67 -10.10 -1.28 2.63
N TYR A 68 -9.41 -1.11 3.75
CA TYR A 68 -8.22 -0.28 3.84
C TYR A 68 -6.97 -1.14 3.69
N ALA A 69 -6.17 -0.82 2.68
CA ALA A 69 -4.85 -1.39 2.51
C ALA A 69 -3.82 -0.63 3.35
N ASN A 70 -2.80 -1.32 3.85
CA ASN A 70 -1.64 -0.68 4.47
C ASN A 70 -0.92 0.21 3.45
N SER A 71 -0.29 1.27 3.95
CA SER A 71 0.49 2.18 3.12
C SER A 71 1.71 1.50 2.51
N MET A 72 1.71 1.40 1.18
CA MET A 72 2.85 0.99 0.38
C MET A 72 3.76 2.19 0.09
N GLY A 73 5.00 1.95 -0.33
CA GLY A 73 5.95 3.03 -0.55
C GLY A 73 7.03 2.75 -1.58
N PHE A 74 7.37 3.79 -2.32
CA PHE A 74 8.64 3.89 -3.02
C PHE A 74 9.68 4.53 -2.11
N MET A 75 10.94 4.17 -2.32
CA MET A 75 12.10 4.67 -1.60
C MET A 75 12.76 5.77 -2.42
N LYS A 76 13.10 6.86 -1.72
CA LYS A 76 13.89 7.94 -2.28
C LYS A 76 15.32 7.46 -2.55
N ALA A 77 15.95 7.96 -3.61
CA ALA A 77 17.31 7.56 -3.98
C ALA A 77 18.33 7.91 -2.88
N GLU A 78 18.15 9.07 -2.25
CA GLU A 78 18.98 9.55 -1.16
C GLU A 78 18.12 9.85 0.09
N PRO A 79 18.65 9.58 1.30
CA PRO A 79 17.94 9.91 2.54
C PRO A 79 17.76 11.43 2.66
N MET A 80 16.60 11.85 3.18
CA MET A 80 16.35 13.27 3.44
C MET A 80 17.09 13.73 4.69
N SER A 81 17.39 15.03 4.77
CA SER A 81 17.81 15.64 6.03
C SER A 81 16.72 15.41 7.09
N GLY A 82 17.09 15.01 8.30
CA GLY A 82 16.13 14.67 9.35
C GLY A 82 15.89 13.17 9.53
N CYS A 83 16.27 12.31 8.58
CA CYS A 83 16.01 10.87 8.69
C CYS A 83 16.72 10.24 9.91
N ALA A 84 17.97 10.65 10.20
CA ALA A 84 18.72 10.14 11.34
C ALA A 84 18.12 10.61 12.67
N GLU A 85 17.66 11.87 12.72
CA GLU A 85 17.03 12.48 13.87
C GLU A 85 15.70 11.79 14.21
N VAL A 86 14.87 11.51 13.19
CA VAL A 86 13.63 10.75 13.36
C VAL A 86 13.91 9.34 13.88
N LEU A 87 14.91 8.65 13.33
CA LEU A 87 15.28 7.31 13.81
C LEU A 87 15.69 7.32 15.28
N ARG A 88 16.44 8.35 15.71
CA ARG A 88 16.84 8.51 17.11
C ARG A 88 15.64 8.69 18.05
N LEU A 89 14.61 9.44 17.64
CA LEU A 89 13.39 9.61 18.44
C LEU A 89 12.70 8.28 18.72
N TYR A 90 12.56 7.41 17.70
CA TYR A 90 11.96 6.08 17.89
C TYR A 90 12.80 5.19 18.81
N GLN A 91 14.13 5.27 18.75
CA GLN A 91 15.01 4.49 19.62
C GLN A 91 14.99 4.97 21.08
N GLU A 92 14.78 6.27 21.32
CA GLU A 92 14.67 6.84 22.67
C GLU A 92 13.32 6.50 23.33
N GLU A 93 12.25 6.26 22.56
CA GLU A 93 10.93 5.83 23.08
C GLU A 93 10.89 4.36 23.53
N ASP A 94 11.82 3.53 23.05
CA ASP A 94 11.91 2.10 23.40
C ASP A 94 12.70 1.83 24.70
N VAL A 95 13.13 2.87 25.42
CA VAL A 95 13.96 2.80 26.66
C VAL A 95 13.18 3.15 27.92
#